data_AF-A0A957BRY1-F1
#
_entry.id   AF-A0A957BRY1-F1
#
_cell.length_a   1.000
_cell.length_b   1.000
_cell.length_c   1.000
_cell.angle_alpha   90.00
_cell.angle_beta   90.00
_cell.angle_gamma   90.00
#
_symmetry.space_group_name_H-M   'P 1'
#
loop_
_entity.id
_entity.type
_entity.pdbx_description
1 polymer ?
#
loop_
_entity_poly.entity_id
_entity_poly.type
_entity_poly.pdbx_seq_one_letter_code
_entity_poly.pdbx_strand_id
1 'polypeptide(L)'
;MFDWLWRLFGSGDESAHRHPLEQDWLSPDQTLLTDYPLPVPITRKVLMITHNPVLKSQGGKTVREYFRWNDSETLAKGYIEDVRWCSHGYANYQVVEHQVVDSYPVKHDGFRYDEKSYLHAWRQRQFHEPDGVDYLALVREFELIERVEHREIDEVWLFGHPYGGYYESIMAGRGAFWCNAPPLAGTEKCQRRF
;
A
#
# COMPACT_ATOMS: atom_id res chain seq x y z
N MET A 1 -42.81 26.76 44.87
CA MET A 1 -43.73 25.78 44.26
C MET A 1 -43.26 25.45 42.84
N PHE A 2 -42.08 24.85 42.70
CA PHE A 2 -41.59 24.27 41.44
C PHE A 2 -40.65 23.10 41.79
N ASP A 3 -41.09 22.30 42.76
CA ASP A 3 -40.34 21.19 43.38
C ASP A 3 -40.70 19.84 42.72
N TRP A 4 -41.06 19.87 41.44
CA TRP A 4 -41.58 18.71 40.71
C TRP A 4 -40.87 18.43 39.39
N LEU A 5 -40.01 19.33 38.90
CA LEU A 5 -39.22 19.12 37.66
C LEU A 5 -37.79 18.61 37.89
N TRP A 6 -37.29 18.60 39.14
CA TRP A 6 -35.98 18.01 39.49
C TRP A 6 -36.07 16.50 39.79
N ARG A 7 -37.19 15.83 39.47
CA ARG A 7 -37.33 14.38 39.65
C ARG A 7 -37.17 13.57 38.36
N LEU A 8 -36.83 14.21 37.23
CA LEU A 8 -36.59 13.53 35.95
C LEU A 8 -35.11 13.48 35.53
N PHE A 9 -34.20 14.11 36.28
CA PHE A 9 -32.76 14.09 35.97
C PHE A 9 -31.88 13.68 37.16
N GLY A 10 -32.49 13.15 38.23
CA GLY A 10 -31.76 12.66 39.39
C GLY A 10 -31.35 11.19 39.23
N SER A 11 -30.06 10.93 39.45
CA SER A 11 -29.36 9.63 39.53
C SER A 11 -29.07 8.90 38.21
N GLY A 12 -28.02 9.36 37.53
CA GLY A 12 -27.21 8.52 36.64
C GLY A 12 -25.90 8.19 37.36
N ASP A 13 -25.71 6.90 37.62
CA ASP A 13 -24.54 6.23 38.20
C ASP A 13 -23.19 6.90 37.85
N GLU A 14 -22.47 7.46 38.84
CA GLU A 14 -21.07 7.87 38.69
C GLU A 14 -20.13 6.65 38.77
N SER A 15 -20.50 5.53 38.12
CA SER A 15 -19.51 4.55 37.73
C SER A 15 -18.80 5.09 36.49
N ALA A 16 -17.83 5.98 36.71
CA ALA A 16 -16.88 6.36 35.68
C ALA A 16 -16.16 5.08 35.22
N HIS A 17 -16.67 4.46 34.15
CA HIS A 17 -15.98 3.37 33.49
C HIS A 17 -14.67 3.93 32.97
N ARG A 18 -13.57 3.66 33.70
CA ARG A 18 -12.21 3.94 33.24
C ARG A 18 -12.10 3.45 31.80
N HIS A 19 -11.59 4.33 30.94
CA HIS A 19 -11.41 3.98 29.53
C HIS A 19 -10.46 2.76 29.45
N PRO A 20 -10.68 1.79 28.55
CA PRO A 20 -9.84 0.58 28.47
C PRO A 20 -8.34 0.86 28.27
N LEU A 21 -7.99 2.06 27.79
CA LEU A 21 -6.61 2.52 27.62
C LEU A 21 -6.04 3.29 28.83
N GLU A 22 -6.86 3.57 29.84
CA GLU A 22 -6.45 4.15 31.13
C GLU A 22 -6.09 3.07 32.17
N GLN A 23 -6.05 1.80 31.76
CA GLN A 23 -5.44 0.77 32.59
C GLN A 23 -3.95 1.07 32.70
N ASP A 24 -3.43 1.07 33.93
CA ASP A 24 -2.00 1.04 34.17
C ASP A 24 -1.46 -0.22 33.50
N TRP A 25 -0.93 -0.07 32.28
CA TRP A 25 -0.20 -1.14 31.62
C TRP A 25 0.83 -1.61 32.64
N LEU A 26 0.81 -2.90 32.99
CA LEU A 26 1.93 -3.50 33.71
C LEU A 26 3.17 -3.09 32.93
N SER A 27 4.00 -2.20 33.50
CA SER A 27 5.31 -1.90 32.93
C SER A 27 5.94 -3.27 32.68
N PRO A 28 6.22 -3.64 31.42
CA PRO A 28 6.81 -4.94 31.15
C PRO A 28 8.01 -5.07 32.07
N ASP A 29 8.10 -6.19 32.77
CA ASP A 29 9.18 -6.49 33.70
C ASP A 29 10.50 -6.27 32.94
N GLN A 30 11.15 -5.12 33.17
CA GLN A 30 12.29 -4.67 32.35
C GLN A 30 13.47 -5.65 32.44
N THR A 31 13.43 -6.54 33.43
CA THR A 31 14.36 -7.64 33.68
C THR A 31 14.28 -8.79 32.69
N LEU A 32 13.31 -8.85 31.77
CA LEU A 32 13.20 -9.93 30.77
C LEU A 32 13.76 -9.57 29.37
N LEU A 33 14.28 -8.35 29.16
CA LEU A 33 14.62 -7.83 27.83
C LEU A 33 16.08 -8.02 27.37
N THR A 34 16.97 -8.61 28.17
CA THR A 34 18.42 -8.51 27.91
C THR A 34 19.11 -9.73 27.29
N ASP A 35 18.44 -10.89 27.18
CA ASP A 35 19.12 -12.15 26.77
C ASP A 35 18.66 -12.73 25.42
N TYR A 36 17.74 -12.09 24.70
CA TYR A 36 17.36 -12.55 23.35
C TYR A 36 18.23 -11.87 22.30
N PRO A 37 18.98 -12.63 21.47
CA PRO A 37 19.72 -12.03 20.37
C PRO A 37 18.72 -11.37 19.41
N LEU A 38 18.99 -10.11 19.07
CA LEU A 38 18.20 -9.42 18.05
C LEU A 38 18.29 -10.20 16.72
N PRO A 39 17.18 -10.31 15.97
CA PRO A 39 17.21 -10.97 14.68
C PRO A 39 18.13 -10.21 13.73
N VAL A 40 18.81 -10.94 12.84
CA VAL A 40 19.69 -10.33 11.83
C VAL A 40 18.83 -9.43 10.93
N PRO A 41 19.19 -8.14 10.77
CA PRO A 41 18.48 -7.25 9.86
C PRO A 41 18.39 -7.82 8.45
N ILE A 42 17.24 -7.59 7.81
CA ILE A 42 16.96 -8.02 6.45
C ILE A 42 16.96 -6.80 5.51
N THR A 43 17.38 -7.03 4.27
CA THR A 43 17.26 -6.07 3.18
C THR A 43 16.48 -6.70 2.04
N ARG A 44 15.41 -6.03 1.60
CA ARG A 44 14.60 -6.47 0.46
C ARG A 44 14.90 -5.63 -0.76
N LYS A 45 15.14 -6.30 -1.89
CA LYS A 45 15.37 -5.64 -3.18
C LYS A 45 14.03 -5.36 -3.85
N VAL A 46 13.78 -4.08 -4.13
CA VAL A 46 12.50 -3.61 -4.64
C VAL A 46 12.63 -3.26 -6.12
N LEU A 47 11.72 -3.80 -6.93
CA LEU A 47 11.38 -3.21 -8.22
C LEU A 47 10.25 -2.20 -8.01
N MET A 48 10.53 -0.93 -8.26
CA MET A 48 9.51 0.11 -8.23
C MET A 48 8.99 0.35 -9.64
N ILE A 49 7.67 0.34 -9.81
CA ILE A 49 7.02 0.61 -11.10
C ILE A 49 6.05 1.78 -10.89
N THR A 50 6.31 2.88 -11.60
CA THR A 50 5.47 4.08 -11.56
C THR A 50 4.75 4.23 -12.90
N HIS A 51 3.43 4.00 -12.93
CA HIS A 51 2.60 4.35 -14.08
C HIS A 51 2.33 5.86 -14.08
N ASN A 52 3.01 6.58 -14.98
CA ASN A 52 2.96 8.04 -15.07
C ASN A 52 2.79 8.50 -16.54
N PRO A 53 1.62 8.22 -17.15
CA PRO A 53 1.36 8.48 -18.55
C PRO A 53 1.53 9.95 -18.93
N VAL A 54 1.99 10.19 -20.15
CA VAL A 54 2.21 11.51 -20.75
C VAL A 54 0.92 12.01 -21.39
N LEU A 55 0.49 13.20 -20.98
CA LEU A 55 -0.67 13.91 -21.50
C LEU A 55 -0.23 14.76 -22.70
N LYS A 56 -0.29 14.18 -23.90
CA LYS A 56 0.14 14.80 -25.16
C LYS A 56 -0.66 16.06 -25.47
N SER A 57 -1.96 16.06 -25.16
CA SER A 57 -2.85 17.23 -25.34
C SER A 57 -2.63 18.33 -24.31
N GLN A 58 -1.93 18.04 -23.20
CA GLN A 58 -1.65 18.98 -22.11
C GLN A 58 -0.18 19.43 -22.09
N GLY A 59 0.37 19.67 -23.29
CA GLY A 59 1.75 20.16 -23.44
C GLY A 59 2.82 19.10 -23.16
N GLY A 60 2.49 17.81 -23.23
CA GLY A 60 3.43 16.71 -23.03
C GLY A 60 3.86 16.50 -21.58
N LYS A 61 3.12 17.08 -20.61
CA LYS A 61 3.35 16.83 -19.19
C LYS A 61 2.91 15.43 -18.82
N THR A 62 3.61 14.80 -17.88
CA THR A 62 3.11 13.58 -17.25
C THR A 62 1.85 13.87 -16.42
N VAL A 63 1.03 12.85 -16.17
CA VAL A 63 -0.20 12.97 -15.39
C VAL A 63 0.10 13.51 -13.98
N ARG A 64 1.20 13.06 -13.38
CA ARG A 64 1.67 13.57 -12.09
C ARG A 64 1.97 15.07 -12.14
N GLU A 65 2.73 15.53 -13.12
CA GLU A 65 3.09 16.95 -13.25
C GLU A 65 1.87 17.83 -13.50
N TYR A 66 0.97 17.38 -14.37
CA TYR A 66 -0.25 18.10 -14.71
C TYR A 66 -1.15 18.30 -13.47
N PHE A 67 -1.34 17.26 -12.67
CA PHE A 67 -2.15 17.32 -11.45
C PHE A 67 -1.38 17.73 -10.20
N ARG A 68 -0.05 17.93 -10.31
CA ARG A 68 0.84 18.29 -9.21
C ARG A 68 0.82 17.29 -8.06
N TRP A 69 0.76 16.00 -8.39
CA TRP A 69 0.84 14.93 -7.39
C TRP A 69 2.27 14.71 -6.90
N ASN A 70 2.35 14.08 -5.73
CA ASN A 70 3.61 13.77 -5.06
C ASN A 70 4.53 12.91 -5.94
N ASP A 71 5.82 13.05 -5.69
CA ASP A 71 6.88 12.27 -6.32
C ASP A 71 6.94 10.85 -5.75
N SER A 72 6.87 9.83 -6.60
CA SER A 72 6.91 8.43 -6.15
C SER A 72 8.25 8.07 -5.51
N GLU A 73 9.38 8.64 -5.96
CA GLU A 73 10.67 8.38 -5.33
C GLU A 73 10.77 9.03 -3.95
N THR A 74 10.25 10.25 -3.79
CA THR A 74 10.18 10.90 -2.47
C THR A 74 9.29 10.11 -1.52
N LEU A 75 8.13 9.65 -1.98
CA LEU A 75 7.24 8.81 -1.17
C LEU A 75 7.91 7.49 -0.79
N ALA A 76 8.56 6.82 -1.75
CA ALA A 76 9.29 5.59 -1.50
C ALA A 76 10.43 5.81 -0.49
N LYS A 77 11.22 6.88 -0.62
CA LYS A 77 12.30 7.21 0.33
C LYS A 77 11.76 7.41 1.75
N GLY A 78 10.69 8.18 1.90
CA GLY A 78 10.04 8.37 3.20
C GLY A 78 9.56 7.06 3.80
N TYR A 79 8.88 6.23 3.00
CA TYR A 79 8.44 4.90 3.44
C TYR A 79 9.61 4.00 3.89
N ILE A 80 10.73 3.99 3.15
CA ILE A 80 11.93 3.23 3.52
C ILE A 80 12.47 3.69 4.88
N GLU A 81 12.57 5.00 5.08
CA GLU A 81 13.04 5.60 6.32
C GLU A 81 12.11 5.28 7.49
N ASP A 82 10.80 5.42 7.29
CA ASP A 82 9.78 5.14 8.30
C ASP A 82 9.79 3.67 8.71
N VAL A 83 9.84 2.73 7.76
CA VAL A 83 9.89 1.29 8.10
C VAL A 83 11.20 0.94 8.81
N ARG A 84 12.33 1.49 8.36
CA ARG A 84 13.61 1.28 9.04
C ARG A 84 13.57 1.80 10.47
N TRP A 85 12.99 2.99 10.67
CA TRP A 85 12.88 3.60 12.00
C TRP A 85 11.93 2.80 12.91
N CYS A 86 10.71 2.51 12.45
CA CYS A 86 9.71 1.74 13.20
C CYS A 86 10.15 0.31 13.53
N SER A 87 10.98 -0.29 12.68
CA SER A 87 11.53 -1.64 12.90
C SER A 87 12.85 -1.66 13.69
N HIS A 88 13.30 -0.52 14.23
CA HIS A 88 14.58 -0.39 14.92
C HIS A 88 15.79 -0.88 14.09
N GLY A 89 15.73 -0.68 12.77
CA GLY A 89 16.77 -1.08 11.83
C GLY A 89 16.69 -2.53 11.33
N TYR A 90 15.69 -3.31 11.74
CA TYR A 90 15.53 -4.69 11.29
C TYR A 90 15.12 -4.80 9.82
N ALA A 91 14.07 -4.09 9.40
CA ALA A 91 13.55 -4.15 8.04
C ALA A 91 14.11 -3.00 7.19
N ASN A 92 14.82 -3.34 6.13
CA ASN A 92 15.44 -2.40 5.22
C ASN A 92 15.03 -2.72 3.78
N TYR A 93 15.00 -1.69 2.95
CA TYR A 93 14.66 -1.80 1.53
C TYR A 93 15.70 -1.12 0.67
N GLN A 94 15.93 -1.71 -0.49
CA GLN A 94 16.76 -1.15 -1.53
C GLN A 94 15.98 -1.17 -2.84
N VAL A 95 15.61 -0.01 -3.37
CA VAL A 95 15.08 0.08 -4.74
C VAL A 95 16.24 -0.22 -5.68
N VAL A 96 16.24 -1.41 -6.27
CA VAL A 96 17.29 -1.87 -7.19
C VAL A 96 17.00 -1.48 -8.63
N GLU A 97 15.73 -1.23 -8.94
CA GLU A 97 15.28 -0.75 -10.23
C GLU A 97 14.02 0.10 -10.07
N HIS A 98 13.94 1.20 -10.81
CA HIS A 98 12.74 2.03 -10.91
C HIS A 98 12.34 2.17 -12.38
N GLN A 99 11.19 1.62 -12.75
CA GLN A 99 10.61 1.75 -14.07
C GLN A 99 9.49 2.80 -14.05
N VAL A 100 9.64 3.85 -14.85
CA VAL A 100 8.57 4.84 -15.08
C VAL A 100 7.91 4.52 -16.43
N VAL A 101 6.62 4.21 -16.39
CA VAL A 101 5.86 3.68 -17.52
C VAL A 101 4.93 4.76 -18.07
N ASP A 102 5.09 5.09 -19.35
CA ASP A 102 4.17 5.97 -20.09
C ASP A 102 2.92 5.20 -20.53
N SER A 103 2.15 4.71 -19.56
CA SER A 103 0.91 3.98 -19.81
C SER A 103 -0.01 3.97 -18.61
N TYR A 104 -1.29 3.72 -18.86
CA TYR A 104 -2.28 3.37 -17.85
C TYR A 104 -2.33 1.85 -17.72
N PRO A 105 -2.41 1.26 -16.51
CA PRO A 105 -2.50 -0.18 -16.37
C PRO A 105 -3.86 -0.72 -16.84
N VAL A 106 -3.91 -2.00 -17.25
CA VAL A 106 -5.15 -2.69 -17.65
C VAL A 106 -5.95 -3.06 -16.42
N LYS A 107 -7.25 -2.79 -16.45
CA LYS A 107 -8.22 -3.23 -15.45
C LYS A 107 -8.55 -4.71 -15.62
N HIS A 108 -9.05 -5.34 -14.56
CA HIS A 108 -9.37 -6.76 -14.55
C HIS A 108 -10.40 -7.17 -15.63
N ASP A 109 -11.27 -6.25 -16.06
CA ASP A 109 -12.24 -6.47 -17.13
C ASP A 109 -11.72 -6.12 -18.54
N GLY A 110 -10.43 -5.79 -18.66
CA GLY A 110 -9.77 -5.44 -19.91
C GLY A 110 -9.87 -3.96 -20.29
N PHE A 111 -10.59 -3.13 -19.51
CA PHE A 111 -10.57 -1.69 -19.73
C PHE A 111 -9.17 -1.13 -19.50
N ARG A 112 -8.74 -0.17 -20.32
CA ARG A 112 -7.51 0.59 -20.10
C ARG A 112 -7.82 2.05 -20.38
N TYR A 113 -7.49 2.92 -19.44
CA TYR A 113 -7.57 4.35 -19.67
C TYR A 113 -6.61 4.76 -20.81
N ASP A 114 -7.03 5.78 -21.53
CA ASP A 114 -6.15 6.63 -22.33
C ASP A 114 -6.21 8.06 -21.77
N GLU A 115 -5.40 8.97 -22.33
CA GLU A 115 -5.37 10.37 -21.92
C GLU A 115 -6.78 10.99 -21.93
N LYS A 116 -7.56 10.76 -23.00
CA LYS A 116 -8.86 11.41 -23.19
C LYS A 116 -9.88 10.92 -22.16
N SER A 117 -9.99 9.61 -21.99
CA SER A 117 -10.91 8.96 -21.07
C SER A 117 -10.55 9.24 -19.63
N TYR A 118 -9.25 9.25 -19.27
CA TYR A 118 -8.82 9.59 -17.91
C TYR A 118 -9.11 11.05 -17.56
N LEU A 119 -8.78 11.99 -18.44
CA LEU A 119 -9.08 13.41 -18.22
C LEU A 119 -10.60 13.67 -18.19
N HIS A 120 -11.39 12.93 -18.96
CA HIS A 120 -12.85 12.98 -18.90
C HIS A 120 -13.36 12.48 -17.55
N ALA A 121 -12.94 11.28 -17.11
CA ALA A 121 -13.31 10.70 -15.83
C ALA A 121 -12.96 11.62 -14.66
N TRP A 122 -11.77 12.22 -14.69
CA TRP A 122 -11.33 13.18 -13.67
C TRP A 122 -12.21 14.42 -13.61
N ARG A 123 -12.59 14.99 -14.76
CA ARG A 123 -13.49 16.16 -14.81
C ARG A 123 -14.90 15.83 -14.32
N GLN A 124 -15.43 14.68 -14.71
CA GLN A 124 -16.79 14.25 -14.34
C GLN A 124 -16.87 13.64 -12.94
N ARG A 125 -15.72 13.31 -12.32
CA ARG A 125 -15.65 12.53 -11.08
C ARG A 125 -16.36 11.19 -11.17
N GLN A 126 -16.32 10.60 -12.36
CA GLN A 126 -16.91 9.31 -12.66
C GLN A 126 -15.84 8.44 -13.30
N PHE A 127 -15.32 7.49 -12.52
CA PHE A 127 -14.28 6.57 -12.94
C PHE A 127 -14.88 5.24 -13.36
N HIS A 128 -14.07 4.44 -14.04
CA HIS A 128 -14.46 3.12 -14.53
C HIS A 128 -14.66 2.19 -13.35
N GLU A 129 -15.73 1.40 -13.39
CA GLU A 129 -15.99 0.35 -12.41
C GLU A 129 -16.23 -0.97 -13.16
N PRO A 130 -15.58 -2.07 -12.76
CA PRO A 130 -14.73 -2.21 -11.57
C PRO A 130 -13.36 -1.52 -11.69
N ASP A 131 -12.87 -0.90 -10.61
CA ASP A 131 -11.57 -0.20 -10.62
C ASP A 131 -10.34 -1.14 -10.55
N GLY A 132 -10.49 -2.40 -10.15
CA GLY A 132 -9.35 -3.32 -9.91
C GLY A 132 -8.46 -3.54 -11.14
N VAL A 133 -7.13 -3.51 -10.94
CA VAL A 133 -6.15 -3.79 -11.99
C VAL A 133 -6.08 -5.29 -12.33
N ASP A 134 -5.71 -5.64 -13.56
CA ASP A 134 -5.26 -7.00 -13.91
C ASP A 134 -3.82 -7.20 -13.41
N TYR A 135 -3.69 -7.72 -12.19
CA TYR A 135 -2.39 -8.05 -11.62
C TYR A 135 -1.62 -9.12 -12.39
N LEU A 136 -2.31 -10.06 -13.06
CA LEU A 136 -1.64 -11.06 -13.87
C LEU A 136 -1.07 -10.46 -15.16
N ALA A 137 -1.70 -9.40 -15.70
CA ALA A 137 -1.12 -8.62 -16.79
C ALA A 137 0.18 -7.95 -16.33
N LEU A 138 0.20 -7.32 -15.15
CA LEU A 138 1.43 -6.73 -14.59
C LEU A 138 2.52 -7.79 -14.37
N VAL A 139 2.16 -8.95 -13.80
CA VAL A 139 3.10 -10.07 -13.60
C VAL A 139 3.77 -10.49 -14.90
N ARG A 140 3.00 -10.57 -16.01
CA ARG A 140 3.53 -10.92 -17.33
C ARG A 140 4.33 -9.78 -17.95
N GLU A 141 3.81 -8.56 -17.89
CA GLU A 141 4.40 -7.36 -18.53
C GLU A 141 5.79 -7.06 -17.98
N PHE A 142 6.01 -7.25 -16.68
CA PHE A 142 7.27 -6.96 -16.01
C PHE A 142 8.07 -8.20 -15.62
N GLU A 143 7.66 -9.40 -16.06
CA GLU A 143 8.35 -10.67 -15.81
C GLU A 143 8.60 -10.91 -14.31
N LEU A 144 7.62 -10.56 -13.46
CA LEU A 144 7.82 -10.45 -12.02
C LEU A 144 8.20 -11.78 -11.37
N ILE A 145 7.65 -12.89 -11.86
CA ILE A 145 7.94 -14.22 -11.32
C ILE A 145 9.39 -14.61 -11.63
N GLU A 146 9.80 -14.42 -12.89
CA GLU A 146 11.12 -14.74 -13.38
C GLU A 146 12.19 -13.92 -12.63
N ARG A 147 11.95 -12.62 -12.42
CA ARG A 147 12.84 -11.75 -11.65
C ARG A 147 12.98 -12.18 -10.18
N VAL A 148 11.90 -12.63 -9.54
CA VAL A 148 11.95 -13.16 -8.15
C VAL A 148 12.72 -14.48 -8.09
N GLU A 149 12.48 -15.39 -9.04
CA GLU A 149 13.17 -16.69 -9.13
C GLU A 149 14.67 -16.53 -9.38
N HIS A 150 15.06 -15.57 -10.23
CA HIS A 150 16.47 -15.21 -10.45
C HIS A 150 17.09 -14.41 -9.31
N ARG A 151 16.32 -14.14 -8.25
CA ARG A 151 16.71 -13.34 -7.10
C ARG A 151 17.16 -11.94 -7.50
N GLU A 152 16.60 -11.36 -8.54
CA GLU A 152 16.88 -9.98 -8.93
C GLU A 152 16.19 -9.03 -7.95
N ILE A 153 14.95 -9.38 -7.61
CA ILE A 153 14.04 -8.62 -6.73
C ILE A 153 13.43 -9.55 -5.67
N ASP A 154 12.97 -8.97 -4.58
CA ASP A 154 12.23 -9.64 -3.50
C ASP A 154 10.81 -9.08 -3.35
N GLU A 155 10.57 -7.82 -3.77
CA GLU A 155 9.29 -7.14 -3.64
C GLU A 155 9.06 -6.17 -4.82
N VAL A 156 7.79 -5.86 -5.10
CA VAL A 156 7.38 -4.94 -6.17
C VAL A 156 6.52 -3.84 -5.57
N TRP A 157 6.88 -2.59 -5.82
CA TRP A 157 6.10 -1.42 -5.40
C TRP A 157 5.44 -0.77 -6.60
N LEU A 158 4.12 -0.61 -6.54
CA LEU A 158 3.32 0.00 -7.59
C LEU A 158 2.94 1.42 -7.17
N PHE A 159 3.37 2.40 -7.96
CA PHE A 159 2.91 3.77 -7.87
C PHE A 159 2.13 4.13 -9.13
N GLY A 160 1.16 5.03 -8.99
CA GLY A 160 0.37 5.47 -10.12
C GLY A 160 -0.56 6.62 -9.77
N HIS A 161 -1.40 6.93 -10.75
CA HIS A 161 -2.45 7.92 -10.60
C HIS A 161 -3.64 7.35 -9.80
N PRO A 162 -4.50 8.20 -9.20
CA PRO A 162 -5.76 7.77 -8.63
C PRO A 162 -6.59 6.93 -9.60
N TYR A 163 -7.35 5.97 -9.08
CA TYR A 163 -8.11 5.00 -9.89
C TYR A 163 -7.20 4.21 -10.84
N GLY A 164 -5.97 3.91 -10.40
CA GLY A 164 -5.06 2.97 -11.03
C GLY A 164 -5.49 1.51 -10.78
N GLY A 165 -6.25 1.24 -9.72
CA GLY A 165 -6.78 -0.08 -9.40
C GLY A 165 -5.90 -0.96 -8.54
N TYR A 166 -4.88 -0.38 -7.89
CA TYR A 166 -3.97 -1.11 -7.02
C TYR A 166 -4.57 -1.32 -5.63
N TYR A 167 -4.56 -2.55 -5.16
CA TYR A 167 -4.54 -2.87 -3.73
C TYR A 167 -3.32 -2.27 -3.04
N GLU A 168 -3.48 -2.02 -1.75
CA GLU A 168 -2.39 -1.61 -0.85
C GLU A 168 -1.30 -2.69 -0.72
N SER A 169 -1.71 -3.97 -0.75
CA SER A 169 -0.81 -5.12 -0.80
C SER A 169 -1.54 -6.33 -1.40
N ILE A 170 -0.77 -7.23 -2.02
CA ILE A 170 -1.25 -8.51 -2.54
C ILE A 170 -0.08 -9.50 -2.59
N MET A 171 -0.30 -10.75 -2.13
CA MET A 171 0.72 -11.80 -2.22
C MET A 171 0.57 -12.58 -3.53
N ALA A 172 1.71 -12.83 -4.19
CA ALA A 172 1.86 -13.75 -5.30
C ALA A 172 2.83 -14.89 -4.93
N GLY A 173 2.72 -16.01 -5.62
CA GLY A 173 3.62 -17.16 -5.48
C GLY A 173 3.03 -18.34 -4.69
N ARG A 174 3.80 -19.42 -4.62
CA ARG A 174 3.36 -20.67 -3.98
C ARG A 174 3.09 -20.46 -2.49
N GLY A 175 1.85 -20.76 -2.09
CA GLY A 175 1.40 -20.61 -0.70
C GLY A 175 1.11 -19.16 -0.31
N ALA A 176 0.87 -18.28 -1.28
CA ALA A 176 0.42 -16.92 -1.04
C ALA A 176 -0.81 -16.90 -0.11
N PHE A 177 -0.84 -15.91 0.77
CA PHE A 177 -1.85 -15.75 1.81
C PHE A 177 -2.46 -14.35 1.73
N TRP A 178 -3.54 -14.12 2.47
CA TRP A 178 -4.22 -12.84 2.49
C TRP A 178 -3.31 -11.75 3.11
N CYS A 179 -3.08 -10.66 2.37
CA CYS A 179 -2.42 -9.45 2.89
C CYS A 179 -3.14 -8.21 2.33
N ASN A 180 -4.23 -7.80 2.97
CA ASN A 180 -5.11 -6.73 2.48
C ASN A 180 -5.83 -7.00 1.13
N ALA A 181 -5.46 -8.07 0.44
CA ALA A 181 -6.13 -8.63 -0.72
C ALA A 181 -6.08 -10.17 -0.69
N PRO A 182 -7.00 -10.87 -1.36
CA PRO A 182 -6.90 -12.31 -1.58
C PRO A 182 -5.57 -12.67 -2.27
N PRO A 183 -5.03 -13.88 -2.02
CA PRO A 183 -3.86 -14.39 -2.75
C PRO A 183 -4.05 -14.30 -4.26
N LEU A 184 -3.03 -13.86 -4.99
CA LEU A 184 -3.07 -13.77 -6.46
C LEU A 184 -2.96 -15.16 -7.09
N ALA A 185 -4.12 -15.74 -7.42
CA ALA A 185 -4.19 -17.01 -8.14
C ALA A 185 -3.51 -16.93 -9.52
N GLY A 186 -2.92 -18.03 -9.96
CA GLY A 186 -2.20 -18.11 -11.25
C GLY A 186 -0.71 -17.75 -11.17
N THR A 187 -0.18 -17.55 -9.95
CA THR A 187 1.25 -17.25 -9.70
C THR A 187 1.99 -18.36 -8.97
N GLU A 188 1.35 -19.52 -8.75
CA GLU A 188 1.85 -20.64 -7.94
C GLU A 188 3.12 -21.30 -8.50
N LYS A 189 3.46 -21.00 -9.76
CA LYS A 189 4.71 -21.43 -10.39
C LYS A 189 5.95 -20.82 -9.73
N CYS A 190 5.83 -19.65 -9.08
CA CYS A 190 6.91 -19.07 -8.27
C CYS A 190 7.13 -19.93 -7.02
N GLN A 191 8.25 -20.65 -6.99
CA GLN A 191 8.65 -21.56 -5.94
C GLN A 191 9.28 -20.83 -4.75
N ARG A 192 9.85 -19.64 -4.98
CA ARG A 192 10.43 -18.85 -3.91
C ARG A 192 9.35 -18.47 -2.90
N ARG A 193 9.58 -18.85 -1.64
CA ARG A 193 8.76 -18.43 -0.50
C ARG A 193 9.27 -17.09 0.06
N PHE A 194 8.34 -16.34 0.64
CA PHE A 194 8.51 -14.99 1.23
C PHE A 194 9.63 -14.95 2.30
#